data_AF-A0A0L0FXB8-F1
#
_entry.id   AF-A0A0L0FXB8-F1
#
_cell.length_a   1.000
_cell.length_b   1.000
_cell.length_c   1.000
_cell.angle_alpha   90.00
_cell.angle_beta   90.00
_cell.angle_gamma   90.00
#
_symmetry.space_group_name_H-M   'P 1'
#
loop_
_entity.id
_entity.type
_entity.pdbx_description
1 polymer ?
#
loop_
_entity_poly.entity_id
_entity_poly.type
_entity_poly.pdbx_seq_one_letter_code
_entity_poly.pdbx_strand_id
1 'polypeptide(L)'
;MGAYIPEGQKVTPSALLSPWHATDDMLSKLPPTYIVVGTNDLLLDDSIEFARKLRRARGEVHLHEADKVTHGFLQLEDAGGVHTRAAAKASLSHLKEMYALPNTSDWSIDQAEYEMGWIRTQSQACDTEVNPMTIGKATAA
;
A
#
# COMPACT_ATOMS: atom_id res chain seq x y z
N MET A 1 8.76 28.47 -21.98
CA MET A 1 8.38 27.12 -21.50
C MET A 1 9.68 26.32 -21.41
N GLY A 2 10.24 26.15 -20.20
CA GLY A 2 11.57 25.53 -20.01
C GLY A 2 12.53 26.27 -19.06
N ALA A 3 12.04 26.94 -18.01
CA ALA A 3 12.87 27.77 -17.12
C ALA A 3 14.03 27.02 -16.41
N TYR A 4 14.03 25.68 -16.45
CA TYR A 4 15.07 24.82 -15.87
C TYR A 4 15.74 23.90 -16.89
N ILE A 5 15.51 24.13 -18.19
CA ILE A 5 16.13 23.34 -19.26
C ILE A 5 17.23 24.20 -19.90
N PRO A 6 18.50 23.76 -19.86
CA PRO A 6 19.58 24.47 -20.52
C PRO A 6 19.29 24.67 -22.02
N GLU A 7 19.69 25.82 -22.55
CA GLU A 7 19.55 26.11 -23.98
C GLU A 7 20.22 25.02 -24.83
N GLY A 8 19.52 24.56 -25.88
CA GLY A 8 20.01 23.51 -26.77
C GLY A 8 19.74 22.07 -26.29
N GLN A 9 19.27 21.86 -25.05
CA GLN A 9 18.93 20.53 -24.56
C GLN A 9 17.50 20.13 -24.95
N LYS A 10 17.37 19.12 -25.82
CA LYS A 10 16.06 18.50 -26.11
C LYS A 10 15.62 17.66 -24.92
N VAL A 11 14.54 18.06 -24.27
CA VAL A 11 13.86 17.21 -23.29
C VAL A 11 12.89 16.31 -24.03
N THR A 12 13.16 15.01 -24.03
CA THR A 12 12.20 14.01 -24.46
C THR A 12 11.34 13.63 -23.24
N PRO A 13 10.03 13.93 -23.25
CA PRO A 13 9.14 13.44 -22.21
C PRO A 13 9.23 11.92 -22.13
N SER A 14 9.41 11.40 -20.92
CA SER A 14 9.59 9.97 -20.70
C SER A 14 8.52 9.44 -19.77
N ALA A 15 7.90 8.33 -20.15
CA ALA A 15 6.93 7.61 -19.33
C ALA A 15 7.55 7.09 -18.02
N LEU A 16 8.87 6.84 -18.01
CA LEU A 16 9.60 6.40 -16.82
C LEU A 16 9.88 7.55 -15.82
N LEU A 17 9.84 8.80 -16.28
CA LEU A 17 9.97 9.98 -15.42
C LEU A 17 8.61 10.49 -14.96
N SER A 18 7.63 10.51 -15.85
CA SER A 18 6.26 10.87 -15.52
C SER A 18 5.32 9.92 -16.26
N PRO A 19 4.52 9.12 -15.53
CA PRO A 19 3.60 8.16 -16.15
C PRO A 19 2.49 8.85 -16.95
N TRP A 20 2.36 10.18 -16.82
CA TRP A 20 1.55 11.01 -17.70
C TRP A 20 1.87 10.79 -19.18
N HIS A 21 3.12 10.53 -19.53
CA HIS A 21 3.56 10.33 -20.91
C HIS A 21 3.44 8.86 -21.39
N ALA A 22 2.94 7.94 -20.56
CA ALA A 22 2.74 6.55 -20.96
C ALA A 22 1.65 6.43 -22.03
N THR A 23 1.81 5.49 -22.97
CA THR A 23 0.77 5.16 -23.95
C THR A 23 -0.28 4.22 -23.35
N ASP A 24 -1.46 4.15 -23.96
CA ASP A 24 -2.53 3.26 -23.48
C ASP A 24 -2.12 1.78 -23.51
N ASP A 25 -1.27 1.37 -24.47
CA ASP A 25 -0.69 0.01 -24.53
C ASP A 25 0.27 -0.28 -23.36
N MET A 26 0.99 0.72 -22.87
CA MET A 26 1.83 0.54 -21.67
C MET A 26 0.95 0.45 -20.42
N LEU A 27 -0.08 1.28 -20.34
CA LEU A 27 -0.96 1.35 -19.17
C LEU A 27 -1.88 0.13 -19.03
N SER A 28 -2.31 -0.48 -20.14
CA SER A 28 -3.14 -1.68 -20.12
C SER A 28 -2.43 -2.92 -19.56
N LYS A 29 -1.09 -2.87 -19.46
CA LYS A 29 -0.24 -3.94 -18.92
C LYS A 29 0.02 -3.80 -17.42
N LEU A 30 -0.42 -2.70 -16.79
CA LEU A 30 -0.27 -2.52 -15.35
C LEU A 30 -1.20 -3.47 -14.60
N PRO A 31 -0.80 -3.95 -13.41
CA PRO A 31 -1.68 -4.74 -12.56
C PRO A 31 -2.86 -3.89 -12.06
N PRO A 32 -3.91 -4.52 -11.49
CA PRO A 32 -4.93 -3.80 -10.73
C PRO A 32 -4.27 -2.81 -9.77
N THR A 33 -4.64 -1.53 -9.90
CA THR A 33 -3.93 -0.43 -9.26
C THR A 33 -4.82 0.24 -8.23
N TYR A 34 -4.33 0.37 -7.01
CA TYR A 34 -4.95 1.20 -5.97
C TYR A 34 -4.17 2.49 -5.81
N ILE A 35 -4.86 3.62 -5.93
CA ILE A 35 -4.33 4.97 -5.76
C ILE A 35 -5.03 5.58 -4.55
N VAL A 36 -4.26 6.07 -3.59
CA VAL A 36 -4.78 6.83 -2.45
C VAL A 36 -4.15 8.23 -2.45
N VAL A 37 -4.97 9.25 -2.28
CA VAL A 37 -4.54 10.65 -2.31
C VAL A 37 -5.36 11.48 -1.34
N GLY A 38 -4.74 12.49 -0.71
CA GLY A 38 -5.44 13.39 0.19
C GLY A 38 -6.19 14.50 -0.55
N THR A 39 -7.32 14.95 -0.01
CA THR A 39 -8.06 16.09 -0.59
C THR A 39 -7.31 17.42 -0.48
N ASN A 40 -6.34 17.52 0.44
CA ASN A 40 -5.49 18.70 0.63
C ASN A 40 -4.05 18.44 0.12
N ASP A 41 -3.88 17.52 -0.83
CA ASP A 41 -2.61 17.23 -1.49
C ASP A 41 -2.51 18.01 -2.81
N LEU A 42 -1.35 18.61 -3.08
CA LEU A 42 -1.06 19.27 -4.35
C LEU A 42 -1.10 18.30 -5.54
N LEU A 43 -0.96 16.99 -5.29
CA LEU A 43 -0.99 15.93 -6.30
C LEU A 43 -2.37 15.32 -6.53
N LEU A 44 -3.44 15.87 -5.94
CA LEU A 44 -4.80 15.36 -6.08
C LEU A 44 -5.25 15.28 -7.54
N ASP A 45 -5.13 16.39 -8.28
CA ASP A 45 -5.59 16.47 -9.66
C ASP A 45 -4.81 15.52 -10.58
N ASP A 46 -3.49 15.42 -10.39
CA ASP A 46 -2.64 14.49 -11.14
C ASP A 46 -3.02 13.03 -10.86
N SER A 47 -3.35 12.70 -9.62
CA SER A 47 -3.78 11.36 -9.21
C SER A 47 -5.13 10.98 -9.83
N ILE A 48 -6.09 11.93 -9.81
CA ILE A 48 -7.41 11.76 -10.44
C ILE A 48 -7.25 11.55 -11.95
N GLU A 49 -6.43 12.36 -12.62
CA GLU A 49 -6.29 12.27 -14.06
C GLU A 49 -5.49 11.03 -14.48
N PHE A 50 -4.51 10.61 -13.69
CA PHE A 50 -3.83 9.33 -13.91
C PHE A 50 -4.80 8.14 -13.75
N ALA A 51 -5.66 8.15 -12.72
CA ALA A 51 -6.70 7.13 -12.56
C ALA A 51 -7.66 7.10 -13.75
N ARG A 52 -8.09 8.26 -14.26
CA ARG A 52 -8.91 8.33 -15.50
C ARG A 52 -8.16 7.78 -16.70
N LYS A 53 -6.87 8.06 -16.83
CA LYS A 53 -6.04 7.54 -17.93
C LYS A 53 -5.93 6.02 -17.86
N LEU A 54 -5.72 5.43 -16.69
CA LEU A 54 -5.73 3.98 -16.48
C LEU A 54 -7.07 3.35 -16.89
N ARG A 55 -8.20 3.96 -16.49
CA ARG A 55 -9.55 3.48 -16.90
C ARG A 55 -9.75 3.53 -18.42
N ARG A 56 -9.31 4.60 -19.09
CA ARG A 56 -9.38 4.74 -20.56
C ARG A 56 -8.57 3.65 -21.27
N ALA A 57 -7.42 3.28 -20.71
CA ALA A 57 -6.59 2.18 -21.18
C ALA A 57 -7.13 0.77 -20.83
N ARG A 58 -8.36 0.67 -20.29
CA ARG A 58 -9.03 -0.56 -19.82
C ARG A 58 -8.33 -1.25 -18.64
N GLY A 59 -7.51 -0.53 -17.88
CA GLY A 59 -6.92 -1.02 -16.63
C GLY A 59 -7.91 -0.99 -15.47
N GLU A 60 -7.74 -1.92 -14.53
CA GLU A 60 -8.49 -1.95 -13.27
C GLU A 60 -7.87 -0.97 -12.27
N VAL A 61 -8.64 0.02 -11.81
CA VAL A 61 -8.13 1.05 -10.90
C VAL A 61 -9.15 1.51 -9.87
N HIS A 62 -8.73 1.46 -8.61
CA HIS A 62 -9.42 2.02 -7.46
C HIS A 62 -8.73 3.31 -7.02
N LEU A 63 -9.49 4.40 -6.95
CA LEU A 63 -9.03 5.69 -6.44
C LEU A 63 -9.74 5.97 -5.12
N HIS A 64 -8.98 6.16 -4.05
CA HIS A 64 -9.48 6.55 -2.74
C HIS A 64 -8.99 7.96 -2.39
N GLU A 65 -9.94 8.89 -2.34
CA GLU A 65 -9.71 10.26 -1.90
C GLU A 65 -9.91 10.32 -0.37
N ALA A 66 -8.83 10.53 0.36
CA ALA A 66 -8.82 10.64 1.81
C ALA A 66 -9.14 12.09 2.22
N ASP A 67 -10.26 12.28 2.92
CA ASP A 67 -10.73 13.61 3.31
C ASP A 67 -9.82 14.27 4.38
N LYS A 68 -9.53 15.57 4.18
CA LYS A 68 -8.80 16.45 5.10
C LYS A 68 -7.38 16.02 5.47
N VAL A 69 -6.73 15.20 4.63
CA VAL A 69 -5.32 14.83 4.80
C VAL A 69 -4.45 15.50 3.73
N THR A 70 -3.20 15.78 4.09
CA THR A 70 -2.19 16.39 3.23
C THR A 70 -1.25 15.34 2.66
N HIS A 71 -0.32 15.76 1.79
CA HIS A 71 0.72 14.89 1.27
C HIS A 71 1.50 14.14 2.38
N GLY A 72 1.79 12.86 2.15
CA GLY A 72 2.56 12.02 3.08
C GLY A 72 1.80 11.55 4.33
N PHE A 73 0.46 11.66 4.34
CA PHE A 73 -0.35 11.32 5.52
C PHE A 73 -0.14 9.87 6.00
N LEU A 74 0.08 8.88 5.12
CA LEU A 74 0.29 7.50 5.52
C LEU A 74 1.50 7.30 6.45
N GLN A 75 2.54 8.11 6.32
CA GLN A 75 3.74 8.09 7.16
C GLN A 75 3.54 8.81 8.50
N LEU A 76 2.46 9.59 8.61
CA LEU A 76 2.15 10.43 9.76
C LEU A 76 0.94 9.91 10.52
N GLU A 77 0.66 8.60 10.50
CA GLU A 77 -0.54 8.03 11.12
C GLU A 77 -0.72 8.43 12.60
N ASP A 78 0.37 8.41 13.37
CA ASP A 78 0.34 8.74 14.80
C ASP A 78 0.08 10.23 15.07
N ALA A 79 0.63 11.11 14.23
CA ALA A 79 0.54 12.57 14.40
C ALA A 79 -0.62 13.21 13.62
N GLY A 80 -1.11 12.55 12.56
CA GLY A 80 -2.05 13.06 11.57
C GLY A 80 -3.53 12.92 11.98
N GLY A 81 -3.79 12.46 13.20
CA GLY A 81 -5.12 12.39 13.78
C GLY A 81 -6.06 11.37 13.12
N VAL A 82 -7.37 11.55 13.33
CA VAL A 82 -8.40 10.57 12.97
C VAL A 82 -8.54 10.34 11.46
N HIS A 83 -8.38 11.39 10.65
CA HIS A 83 -8.51 11.30 9.19
C HIS A 83 -7.39 10.47 8.57
N THR A 84 -6.17 10.68 9.06
CA THR A 84 -4.99 9.94 8.63
C THR A 84 -5.09 8.46 8.99
N ARG A 85 -5.46 8.15 10.24
CA ARG A 85 -5.70 6.76 10.69
C ARG A 85 -6.80 6.07 9.89
N ALA A 86 -7.90 6.77 9.60
CA ALA A 86 -8.97 6.23 8.80
C ALA A 86 -8.49 5.87 7.38
N ALA A 87 -7.72 6.77 6.75
CA ALA A 87 -7.17 6.55 5.42
C ALA A 87 -6.12 5.42 5.37
N ALA A 88 -5.28 5.31 6.39
CA ALA A 88 -4.33 4.21 6.55
C ALA A 88 -5.04 2.86 6.69
N LYS A 89 -6.05 2.78 7.58
CA LYS A 89 -6.87 1.59 7.77
C LYS A 89 -7.61 1.16 6.51
N ALA A 90 -8.20 2.11 5.78
CA ALA A 90 -8.88 1.84 4.51
C ALA A 90 -7.90 1.30 3.46
N SER A 91 -6.71 1.89 3.35
CA SER A 91 -5.67 1.45 2.42
C SER A 91 -5.16 0.04 2.73
N LEU A 92 -4.95 -0.28 4.01
CA LEU A 92 -4.58 -1.63 4.43
C LEU A 92 -5.69 -2.65 4.12
N SER A 93 -6.95 -2.29 4.39
CA SER A 93 -8.09 -3.16 4.13
C SER A 93 -8.18 -3.52 2.64
N HIS A 94 -8.02 -2.52 1.77
CA HIS A 94 -8.03 -2.74 0.33
C HIS A 94 -6.82 -3.54 -0.16
N LEU A 95 -5.63 -3.33 0.40
CA LEU A 95 -4.48 -4.18 0.10
C LEU A 95 -4.75 -5.64 0.48
N LYS A 96 -5.34 -5.91 1.65
CA LYS A 96 -5.72 -7.28 2.05
C LYS A 96 -6.69 -7.92 1.05
N GLU A 97 -7.69 -7.16 0.59
CA GLU A 97 -8.64 -7.58 -0.44
C GLU A 97 -7.93 -7.91 -1.77
N MET A 98 -7.05 -7.02 -2.25
CA MET A 98 -6.30 -7.22 -3.50
C MET A 98 -5.40 -8.46 -3.46
N TYR A 99 -4.74 -8.73 -2.33
CA TYR A 99 -3.90 -9.90 -2.17
C TYR A 99 -4.67 -11.17 -1.78
N ALA A 100 -6.01 -11.09 -1.66
CA ALA A 100 -6.86 -12.17 -1.16
C ALA A 100 -6.36 -12.79 0.16
N LEU A 101 -5.66 -12.00 0.99
CA LEU A 101 -5.20 -12.46 2.29
C LEU A 101 -6.44 -12.60 3.18
N PRO A 102 -6.55 -13.69 3.97
CA PRO A 102 -7.66 -13.85 4.90
C PRO A 102 -7.73 -12.62 5.81
N ASN A 103 -8.94 -12.11 6.02
CA ASN A 103 -9.21 -10.94 6.86
C ASN A 103 -9.04 -11.32 8.34
N THR A 104 -7.81 -11.63 8.75
CA THR A 104 -7.48 -11.83 10.16
C THR A 104 -7.05 -10.48 10.73
N SER A 105 -7.67 -10.15 11.85
CA SER A 105 -7.31 -9.03 12.73
C SER A 105 -6.07 -9.37 13.58
N ASP A 106 -5.48 -10.56 13.41
CA ASP A 106 -4.36 -11.10 14.19
C ASP A 106 -3.00 -10.85 13.53
N TRP A 107 -2.82 -9.70 12.91
CA TRP A 107 -1.47 -9.26 12.57
C TRP A 107 -1.05 -8.25 13.63
N SER A 108 -0.24 -8.73 14.58
CA SER A 108 0.49 -7.87 15.50
C SER A 108 1.72 -7.36 14.77
N ILE A 109 1.84 -6.05 14.58
CA ILE A 109 3.17 -5.45 14.44
C ILE A 109 3.71 -5.37 15.85
N ASP A 110 4.66 -6.24 16.20
CA ASP A 110 5.57 -5.90 17.28
C ASP A 110 6.36 -4.69 16.80
N GLN A 111 5.94 -3.51 17.26
CA GLN A 111 6.74 -2.30 17.18
C GLN A 111 7.97 -2.57 18.04
N ALA A 112 9.01 -3.14 17.44
CA ALA A 112 10.32 -3.10 18.05
C ALA A 112 10.69 -1.61 18.12
N GLU A 113 10.71 -1.07 19.35
CA GLU A 113 11.26 0.25 19.60
C GLU A 113 12.62 0.32 18.90
N TYR A 114 12.75 1.27 17.96
CA TYR A 114 14.03 1.58 17.36
C TYR A 114 14.89 2.29 18.42
N GLU A 115 15.43 1.54 19.37
CA GLU A 115 16.63 1.97 20.07
C GLU A 115 17.82 1.73 19.14
N MET A 116 18.51 2.82 18.84
CA MET A 116 19.67 2.89 17.96
C MET A 116 20.77 1.92 18.42
N GLY A 117 20.78 0.71 17.87
CA GLY A 117 21.94 -0.18 17.95
C GLY A 117 21.60 -1.64 18.08
N TRP A 118 21.61 -2.34 16.94
CA TRP A 118 21.94 -3.76 16.74
C TRP A 118 21.53 -4.77 17.83
N ILE A 119 20.68 -5.76 17.49
CA ILE A 119 20.87 -7.17 17.93
C ILE A 119 20.15 -8.16 16.99
N ARG A 120 20.78 -9.33 16.88
CA ARG A 120 20.46 -10.55 16.11
C ARG A 120 19.05 -11.09 16.34
N THR A 121 18.46 -11.63 15.26
CA THR A 121 17.28 -12.49 15.25
C THR A 121 17.52 -13.83 15.95
N GLN A 122 16.56 -14.23 16.80
CA GLN A 122 16.18 -15.62 16.95
C GLN A 122 14.69 -15.73 16.68
N SER A 123 14.33 -16.47 15.64
CA SER A 123 12.95 -16.87 15.36
C SER A 123 12.63 -18.11 16.19
N GLN A 124 11.61 -18.05 17.04
CA GLN A 124 10.97 -19.25 17.56
C GLN A 124 9.68 -19.47 16.75
N ALA A 125 9.60 -20.62 16.07
CA ALA A 125 8.42 -21.03 15.33
C ALA A 125 7.29 -21.35 16.32
N CYS A 126 6.07 -20.93 15.99
CA CYS A 126 4.86 -21.32 16.71
C CYS A 126 4.61 -22.81 16.44
N ASP A 127 4.76 -23.64 17.47
CA ASP A 127 4.50 -25.08 17.39
C ASP A 127 3.02 -25.31 17.03
N THR A 128 2.79 -25.92 15.87
CA THR A 128 1.54 -26.60 15.58
C THR A 128 1.67 -28.03 16.06
N GLU A 129 1.28 -28.29 17.32
CA GLU A 129 1.23 -29.67 17.80
C GLU A 129 0.03 -30.41 17.18
N VAL A 130 0.42 -31.38 16.36
CA VAL A 130 -0.36 -32.45 15.75
C VAL A 130 -1.00 -33.31 16.85
N ASN A 131 -2.31 -33.55 16.74
CA ASN A 131 -3.06 -34.48 17.57
C ASN A 131 -2.53 -35.93 17.43
N PRO A 132 -2.03 -36.59 18.50
CA PRO A 132 -1.70 -38.01 18.45
C PRO A 132 -2.84 -38.86 19.04
N MET A 133 -3.37 -39.71 18.17
CA MET A 133 -4.19 -40.88 18.47
C MET A 133 -3.48 -41.83 19.45
N THR A 134 -4.05 -42.18 20.61
CA THR A 134 -3.71 -43.45 21.33
C THR A 134 -4.82 -43.94 22.27
N ILE A 135 -5.46 -45.05 21.86
CA ILE A 135 -5.69 -46.34 22.55
C ILE A 135 -5.76 -46.33 24.10
N GLY A 136 -6.87 -46.83 24.64
CA GLY A 136 -7.24 -46.72 26.06
C GLY A 136 -6.66 -47.74 27.05
N LYS A 137 -7.10 -47.62 28.32
CA LYS A 137 -7.31 -48.71 29.29
C LYS A 137 -8.01 -48.22 30.58
N ALA A 138 -9.05 -48.97 30.97
CA ALA A 138 -9.34 -49.48 32.32
C ALA A 138 -9.66 -48.53 33.52
N THR A 139 -10.94 -48.55 33.93
CA THR A 139 -11.50 -48.78 35.28
C THR A 139 -10.73 -48.35 36.54
N ALA A 140 -11.41 -47.66 37.47
CA ALA A 140 -11.86 -48.24 38.75
C ALA A 140 -12.57 -47.20 39.66
N ALA A 141 -13.62 -47.70 40.33
CA ALA A 141 -14.36 -47.19 41.51
C ALA A 141 -15.32 -46.00 41.31
#